data_AF-M6K750-F1
#
_entry.id   AF-M6K750-F1
#
_cell.length_a   1.000
_cell.length_b   1.000
_cell.length_c   1.000
_cell.angle_alpha   90.00
_cell.angle_beta   90.00
_cell.angle_gamma   90.00
#
_symmetry.space_group_name_H-M   'P 1'
#
loop_
_entity.id
_entity.type
_entity.pdbx_description
1 polymer ?
#
loop_
_entity_poly.entity_id
_entity_poly.type
_entity_poly.pdbx_seq_one_letter_code
_entity_poly.pdbx_strand_id
1 'polypeptide(L)'
;MRQRRTYFYQLDGRGRLYHDFSELKDPEFLDFFIARIRKNDTGEHSEFPYLSVCNGEWNFILPATTIFIFRKLENEKLFYSPGLAVPFQPENLITFRESLAHPAPLGELGSFSSELLLDFSKKIFQRENRLVFEYLGKEFPISKEK
;
A
#
# COMPACT_ATOMS: atom_id res chain seq x y z
N MET A 1 -34.47 1.04 12.91
CA MET A 1 -33.06 1.45 12.66
C MET A 1 -32.86 1.42 11.15
N ARG A 2 -32.38 2.50 10.52
CA ARG A 2 -32.03 2.45 9.10
C ARG A 2 -30.84 1.50 8.96
N GLN A 3 -31.00 0.45 8.15
CA GLN A 3 -29.92 -0.44 7.80
C GLN A 3 -28.82 0.39 7.12
N ARG A 4 -27.60 0.30 7.64
CA ARG A 4 -26.44 0.96 7.05
C ARG A 4 -26.11 0.26 5.73
N ARG A 5 -25.80 1.04 4.68
CA ARG A 5 -25.34 0.45 3.42
C ARG A 5 -23.89 -0.03 3.57
N THR A 6 -23.66 -1.26 3.13
CA THR A 6 -22.37 -1.95 3.20
C THR A 6 -21.94 -2.40 1.81
N TYR A 7 -20.68 -2.22 1.48
CA TYR A 7 -20.08 -2.57 0.20
C TYR A 7 -18.74 -3.28 0.42
N PHE A 8 -18.33 -4.09 -0.54
CA PHE A 8 -17.13 -4.91 -0.47
C PHE A 8 -16.19 -4.59 -1.61
N TYR A 9 -14.92 -4.42 -1.27
CA TYR A 9 -13.87 -4.01 -2.18
C TYR A 9 -12.69 -4.96 -2.11
N GLN A 10 -12.06 -5.16 -3.27
CA GLN A 10 -10.81 -5.90 -3.40
C GLN A 10 -9.71 -4.94 -3.83
N LEU A 11 -8.55 -5.00 -3.17
CA LEU A 11 -7.35 -4.28 -3.59
C LEU A 11 -6.32 -5.28 -4.11
N ASP A 12 -6.00 -5.21 -5.40
CA ASP A 12 -5.03 -6.13 -6.02
C ASP A 12 -3.57 -5.77 -5.65
N GLY A 13 -2.63 -6.67 -5.94
CA GLY A 13 -1.20 -6.44 -5.68
C GLY A 13 -0.53 -5.33 -6.51
N ARG A 14 -1.26 -4.69 -7.43
CA ARG A 14 -0.82 -3.53 -8.22
C ARG A 14 -1.42 -2.22 -7.70
N GLY A 15 -2.21 -2.25 -6.62
CA GLY A 15 -2.86 -1.08 -6.05
C GLY A 15 -4.08 -0.62 -6.83
N ARG A 16 -4.78 -1.53 -7.50
CA ARG A 16 -6.06 -1.29 -8.17
C ARG A 16 -7.21 -1.73 -7.27
N LEU A 17 -8.18 -0.84 -7.12
CA LEU A 17 -9.35 -1.04 -6.26
C LEU A 17 -10.55 -1.48 -7.11
N TYR A 18 -11.21 -2.55 -6.68
CA TYR A 18 -12.35 -3.15 -7.38
C TYR A 18 -13.58 -3.18 -6.49
N HIS A 19 -14.74 -2.90 -7.08
CA HIS A 19 -16.06 -3.12 -6.49
C HIS A 19 -16.92 -3.86 -7.51
N ASP A 20 -17.55 -4.98 -7.13
CA ASP A 20 -18.36 -5.83 -8.01
C ASP A 20 -17.66 -6.12 -9.36
N PHE A 21 -16.40 -6.56 -9.28
CA PHE A 21 -15.52 -6.88 -10.43
C PHE A 21 -15.17 -5.70 -11.34
N SER A 22 -15.61 -4.48 -11.01
CA SER A 22 -15.31 -3.26 -11.76
C SER A 22 -14.17 -2.49 -11.10
N GLU A 23 -13.14 -2.17 -11.89
CA GLU A 23 -12.01 -1.35 -11.44
C GLU A 23 -12.43 0.11 -11.29
N LEU A 24 -12.11 0.71 -10.16
CA LEU A 24 -12.33 2.12 -9.89
C LEU A 24 -11.08 2.92 -10.27
N LYS A 25 -11.28 3.93 -11.13
CA LYS A 25 -10.19 4.68 -11.77
C LYS A 25 -10.24 6.18 -11.54
N ASP A 26 -11.36 6.69 -11.04
CA ASP A 26 -11.54 8.12 -10.80
C ASP A 26 -10.54 8.61 -9.72
N PRO A 27 -9.62 9.53 -10.06
CA PRO A 27 -8.55 9.91 -9.13
C PRO A 27 -9.04 10.55 -7.84
N GLU A 28 -10.04 11.42 -7.93
CA GLU A 28 -10.60 12.13 -6.77
C GLU A 28 -11.29 11.15 -5.83
N PHE A 29 -12.07 10.21 -6.37
CA PHE A 29 -12.66 9.13 -5.61
C PHE A 29 -11.60 8.26 -4.93
N LEU A 30 -10.55 7.85 -5.65
CA LEU A 30 -9.50 7.00 -5.09
C LEU A 30 -8.80 7.68 -3.91
N ASP A 31 -8.41 8.95 -4.07
CA ASP A 31 -7.81 9.72 -2.97
C ASP A 31 -8.78 9.89 -1.80
N PHE A 32 -10.06 10.20 -2.08
CA PHE A 32 -11.09 10.30 -1.06
C PHE A 32 -11.29 9.00 -0.29
N PHE A 33 -11.37 7.87 -0.99
CA PHE A 33 -11.62 6.55 -0.43
C PHE A 33 -10.43 6.05 0.38
N ILE A 34 -9.21 6.15 -0.18
CA ILE A 34 -7.98 5.66 0.44
C ILE A 34 -7.60 6.49 1.67
N ALA A 35 -7.80 7.81 1.65
CA ALA A 35 -7.51 8.67 2.80
C ALA A 35 -8.35 8.34 4.05
N ARG A 36 -9.44 7.59 3.88
CA ARG A 36 -10.38 7.21 4.96
C ARG A 36 -10.25 5.76 5.39
N ILE A 37 -9.28 5.03 4.83
CA ILE A 37 -8.98 3.67 5.27
C ILE A 37 -8.61 3.67 6.74
N ARG A 38 -9.15 2.69 7.47
CA ARG A 38 -8.82 2.35 8.84
C ARG A 38 -8.93 0.85 9.04
N LYS A 39 -8.45 0.35 10.18
CA LYS A 39 -8.70 -1.04 10.59
C LYS A 39 -10.19 -1.28 10.72
N ASN A 40 -10.63 -2.48 10.34
CA ASN A 40 -11.97 -2.92 10.63
C ASN A 40 -12.06 -3.34 12.11
N ASP A 41 -12.63 -2.45 12.92
CA ASP A 41 -12.90 -2.63 14.34
C ASP A 41 -14.42 -2.72 14.63
N THR A 42 -15.23 -2.93 13.59
CA THR A 42 -16.70 -2.88 13.68
C THR A 42 -17.34 -4.11 14.33
N GLY A 43 -16.62 -5.24 14.35
CA GLY A 43 -17.16 -6.54 14.73
C GLY A 43 -17.93 -7.25 13.61
N GLU A 44 -18.11 -6.61 12.44
CA GLU A 44 -18.75 -7.18 11.26
C GLU A 44 -17.69 -7.50 10.19
N HIS A 45 -17.92 -8.54 9.39
CA HIS A 45 -17.09 -8.88 8.22
C HIS A 45 -15.59 -8.97 8.54
N SER A 46 -15.22 -9.78 9.54
CA SER A 46 -13.83 -9.92 10.01
C SER A 46 -12.86 -10.42 8.94
N GLU A 47 -13.37 -11.04 7.88
CA GLU A 47 -12.61 -11.43 6.69
C GLU A 47 -12.09 -10.22 5.89
N PHE A 48 -12.64 -9.02 6.11
CA PHE A 48 -12.16 -7.75 5.56
C PHE A 48 -11.43 -6.96 6.65
N PRO A 49 -10.08 -6.95 6.65
CA PRO A 49 -9.30 -6.37 7.74
C PRO A 49 -9.33 -4.82 7.78
N TYR A 50 -9.83 -4.19 6.72
CA TYR A 50 -9.88 -2.74 6.59
C TYR A 50 -11.28 -2.26 6.20
N LEU A 51 -11.54 -0.99 6.52
CA LEU A 51 -12.80 -0.31 6.27
C LEU A 51 -12.49 1.11 5.79
N SER A 52 -13.23 1.59 4.80
CA SER A 52 -13.34 3.02 4.50
C SER A 52 -14.79 3.48 4.71
N VAL A 53 -14.98 4.54 5.50
CA VAL A 53 -16.32 5.08 5.79
C VAL A 53 -16.57 6.29 4.91
N CYS A 54 -17.51 6.17 3.98
CA CYS A 54 -17.80 7.19 2.97
C CYS A 54 -19.27 7.59 3.06
N ASN A 55 -19.58 8.85 3.38
CA ASN A 55 -20.96 9.37 3.43
C ASN A 55 -21.94 8.49 4.26
N GLY A 56 -21.46 7.91 5.36
CA GLY A 56 -22.26 7.03 6.23
C GLY A 56 -22.33 5.56 5.80
N GLU A 57 -21.70 5.21 4.70
CA GLU A 57 -21.58 3.85 4.15
C GLU A 57 -20.31 3.17 4.66
N TRP A 58 -20.38 1.85 4.82
CA TRP A 58 -19.24 1.02 5.18
C TRP A 58 -18.71 0.29 3.96
N ASN A 59 -17.45 0.55 3.64
CA ASN A 59 -16.77 -0.05 2.50
C ASN A 59 -15.66 -0.96 3.03
N PHE A 60 -15.96 -2.25 3.15
CA PHE A 60 -15.03 -3.27 3.64
C PHE A 60 -14.01 -3.62 2.56
N ILE A 61 -12.73 -3.70 2.92
CA ILE A 61 -11.63 -3.84 1.96
C ILE A 61 -10.79 -5.06 2.29
N LEU A 62 -10.61 -5.93 1.29
CA LEU A 62 -9.72 -7.08 1.34
C LEU A 62 -8.51 -6.84 0.42
N PRO A 63 -7.31 -6.62 0.97
CA PRO A 63 -6.10 -6.49 0.17
C PRO A 63 -5.51 -7.86 -0.18
N ALA A 64 -5.00 -8.00 -1.40
CA ALA A 64 -4.26 -9.19 -1.83
C ALA A 64 -2.87 -9.30 -1.17
N THR A 65 -2.25 -8.16 -0.86
CA THR A 65 -0.92 -8.08 -0.20
C THR A 65 -1.00 -7.19 1.05
N THR A 66 -0.74 -5.90 0.89
CA THR A 66 -0.86 -4.86 1.91
C THR A 66 -1.96 -3.88 1.51
N ILE A 67 -2.49 -3.13 2.46
CA ILE A 67 -3.54 -2.14 2.19
C ILE A 67 -3.02 -0.89 1.47
N PHE A 68 -1.73 -0.59 1.60
CA PHE A 68 -1.05 0.47 0.87
C PHE A 68 -0.10 -0.15 -0.14
N ILE A 69 -0.18 0.29 -1.40
CA ILE A 69 0.70 -0.19 -2.47
C ILE A 69 1.30 1.01 -3.17
N PHE A 70 2.62 1.15 -3.09
CA PHE A 70 3.35 2.24 -3.73
C PHE A 70 3.49 1.96 -5.23
N ARG A 71 2.94 2.85 -6.05
CA ARG A 71 2.86 2.69 -7.52
C ARG A 71 3.86 3.58 -8.27
N LYS A 72 4.31 4.67 -7.63
CA LYS A 72 5.33 5.56 -8.20
C LYS A 72 6.19 6.18 -7.11
N LEU A 73 7.45 6.43 -7.44
CA LEU A 73 8.39 7.27 -6.69
C LEU A 73 8.63 8.55 -7.52
N GLU A 74 8.25 9.70 -6.99
CA GLU A 74 8.39 10.99 -7.68
C GLU A 74 8.66 12.09 -6.64
N ASN A 75 9.65 12.96 -6.91
CA ASN A 75 10.04 14.04 -5.99
C ASN A 75 10.25 13.54 -4.55
N GLU A 76 11.00 12.45 -4.40
CA GLU A 76 11.31 11.79 -3.11
C GLU A 76 10.07 11.36 -2.30
N LYS A 77 8.95 11.11 -2.98
CA LYS A 77 7.71 10.63 -2.38
C LYS A 77 7.23 9.34 -3.01
N LEU A 78 6.83 8.38 -2.18
CA LEU A 78 6.16 7.15 -2.57
C LEU A 78 4.66 7.36 -2.58
N PHE A 79 4.04 7.27 -3.76
CA PHE A 79 2.60 7.46 -3.92
C PHE A 79 1.86 6.12 -3.87
N TYR A 80 0.83 6.06 -3.03
CA TYR A 80 -0.06 4.90 -2.86
C TYR A 80 -1.48 5.17 -3.35
N SER A 81 -1.77 6.39 -3.79
CA SER A 81 -2.99 6.83 -4.46
C SER A 81 -2.60 7.90 -5.52
N PRO A 82 -3.48 8.40 -6.40
CA PRO A 82 -3.09 9.45 -7.35
C PRO A 82 -2.48 10.70 -6.70
N GLY A 83 -3.05 11.18 -5.59
CA GLY A 83 -2.59 12.37 -4.85
C GLY A 83 -2.01 12.08 -3.46
N LEU A 84 -2.16 10.87 -2.92
CA LEU A 84 -1.64 10.50 -1.60
C LEU A 84 -0.26 9.85 -1.67
N ALA A 85 0.65 10.34 -0.84
CA ALA A 85 2.02 9.86 -0.77
C ALA A 85 2.63 9.97 0.64
N VAL A 86 3.71 9.23 0.85
CA VAL A 86 4.61 9.39 2.01
C VAL A 86 6.01 9.77 1.53
N PRO A 87 6.84 10.42 2.36
CA PRO A 87 8.26 10.59 2.05
C PRO A 87 8.94 9.23 1.82
N PHE A 88 9.79 9.15 0.81
CA PHE A 88 10.62 7.98 0.60
C PHE A 88 11.85 8.03 1.51
N GLN A 89 12.02 7.01 2.34
CA GLN A 89 13.14 6.86 3.25
C GLN A 89 13.83 5.51 2.94
N PRO A 90 14.85 5.48 2.07
CA PRO A 90 15.49 4.23 1.64
C PRO A 90 16.09 3.42 2.80
N GLU A 91 16.50 4.07 3.88
CA GLU A 91 16.95 3.44 5.13
C GLU A 91 15.88 2.57 5.82
N ASN A 92 14.60 2.80 5.50
CA ASN A 92 13.46 2.07 6.07
C ASN A 92 12.96 0.95 5.16
N LEU A 93 13.67 0.65 4.07
CA LEU A 93 13.35 -0.50 3.21
C LEU A 93 13.58 -1.81 3.96
N ILE A 94 12.57 -2.68 3.90
CA ILE A 94 12.63 -4.01 4.51
C ILE A 94 12.17 -5.10 3.56
N THR A 95 12.62 -6.33 3.78
CA THR A 95 12.02 -7.53 3.18
C THR A 95 10.80 -7.95 4.00
N PHE A 96 9.64 -7.98 3.36
CA PHE A 96 8.34 -8.42 3.89
C PHE A 96 7.73 -9.45 2.93
N ARG A 97 7.42 -10.66 3.42
CA ARG A 97 6.86 -11.76 2.61
C ARG A 97 7.60 -11.98 1.27
N GLU A 98 8.92 -12.08 1.35
CA GLU A 98 9.83 -12.29 0.20
C GLU A 98 9.86 -11.13 -0.82
N SER A 99 9.20 -10.01 -0.54
CA SER A 99 9.22 -8.80 -1.37
C SER A 99 9.75 -7.61 -0.59
N LEU A 100 9.91 -6.47 -1.26
CA LEU A 100 10.28 -5.22 -0.62
C LEU A 100 9.04 -4.53 -0.04
N ALA A 101 9.20 -3.87 1.10
CA ALA A 101 8.19 -3.01 1.69
C ALA A 101 8.83 -1.76 2.31
N HIS A 102 7.99 -0.75 2.55
CA HIS A 102 8.35 0.51 3.20
C HIS A 102 7.24 0.92 4.17
N PRO A 103 7.54 1.64 5.27
CA PRO A 103 6.51 2.19 6.13
C PRO A 103 5.43 2.98 5.37
N ALA A 104 4.19 2.77 5.77
CA ALA A 104 3.00 3.36 5.19
C ALA A 104 2.12 4.00 6.29
N PRO A 105 1.04 4.71 5.94
CA PRO A 105 0.13 5.27 6.93
C PRO A 105 -0.42 4.20 7.89
N LEU A 106 -1.00 4.65 9.01
CA LEU A 106 -1.60 3.79 10.04
C LEU A 106 -0.62 2.82 10.74
N GLY A 107 0.69 3.06 10.62
CA GLY A 107 1.71 2.15 11.16
C GLY A 107 1.82 0.84 10.37
N GLU A 108 1.23 0.77 9.17
CA GLU A 108 1.30 -0.38 8.29
C GLU A 108 2.59 -0.40 7.47
N LEU A 109 2.85 -1.56 6.86
CA LEU A 109 3.79 -1.67 5.75
C LEU A 109 3.05 -1.51 4.42
N GLY A 110 3.70 -0.84 3.47
CA GLY A 110 3.27 -0.76 2.09
C GLY A 110 4.18 -1.57 1.18
N SER A 111 3.60 -2.48 0.40
CA SER A 111 4.27 -3.15 -0.71
C SER A 111 4.45 -2.19 -1.89
N PHE A 112 5.30 -2.57 -2.83
CA PHE A 112 5.50 -1.85 -4.08
C PHE A 112 4.78 -2.59 -5.23
N SER A 113 4.26 -1.84 -6.20
CA SER A 113 3.72 -2.45 -7.42
C SER A 113 4.84 -3.16 -8.19
N SER A 114 4.48 -4.13 -9.03
CA SER A 114 5.45 -4.91 -9.81
C SER A 114 6.35 -4.03 -10.69
N GLU A 115 5.80 -2.94 -11.23
CA GLU A 115 6.53 -1.97 -12.05
C GLU A 115 7.60 -1.25 -11.23
N LEU A 116 7.23 -0.74 -10.05
CA LEU A 116 8.16 -0.02 -9.18
C LEU A 116 9.21 -0.97 -8.57
N LEU A 117 8.84 -2.21 -8.25
CA LEU A 117 9.79 -3.26 -7.83
C LEU A 117 10.81 -3.57 -8.90
N LEU A 118 10.40 -3.62 -10.17
CA LEU A 118 11.32 -3.87 -11.29
C LEU A 118 12.35 -2.75 -11.44
N ASP A 119 11.97 -1.50 -11.14
CA ASP A 119 12.91 -0.38 -11.14
C ASP A 119 13.82 -0.39 -9.91
N PHE A 120 13.29 -0.81 -8.75
CA PHE A 120 14.07 -0.92 -7.53
C PHE A 120 15.06 -2.08 -7.59
N SER A 121 14.70 -3.21 -8.19
CA SER A 121 15.57 -4.39 -8.27
C SER A 121 16.88 -4.12 -9.00
N LYS A 122 16.87 -3.21 -9.98
CA LYS A 122 18.08 -2.74 -10.71
C LYS A 122 19.08 -2.03 -9.80
N LYS A 123 18.64 -1.56 -8.63
CA LYS A 123 19.42 -0.84 -7.61
C LYS A 123 19.68 -1.69 -6.37
N ILE A 124 19.27 -2.96 -6.37
CA ILE A 124 19.51 -3.88 -5.27
C ILE A 124 20.68 -4.80 -5.63
N PHE A 125 21.65 -4.90 -4.73
CA PHE A 125 22.77 -5.83 -4.86
C PHE A 125 23.12 -6.49 -3.53
N GLN A 126 23.85 -7.60 -3.63
CA GLN A 126 24.37 -8.30 -2.46
C GLN A 126 25.77 -7.81 -2.13
N ARG A 127 25.98 -7.39 -0.89
CA ARG A 127 27.29 -6.98 -0.37
C ARG A 127 27.48 -7.58 1.02
N GLU A 128 28.60 -8.27 1.23
CA GLU A 128 28.92 -8.90 2.54
C GLU A 128 27.75 -9.73 3.11
N ASN A 129 27.09 -10.49 2.25
CA ASN A 129 25.92 -11.33 2.57
C ASN A 129 24.65 -10.57 3.04
N ARG A 130 24.55 -9.28 2.72
CA ARG A 130 23.35 -8.45 2.94
C ARG A 130 22.83 -7.89 1.62
N LEU A 131 21.52 -7.68 1.55
CA LEU A 131 20.92 -6.90 0.47
C LEU A 131 21.09 -5.42 0.75
N VAL A 132 21.50 -4.68 -0.26
CA VAL A 132 21.74 -3.23 -0.20
C VAL A 132 20.98 -2.59 -1.35
N PHE A 133 20.33 -1.46 -1.07
CA PHE A 133 19.66 -0.60 -2.03
C PHE A 133 20.51 0.64 -2.29
N GLU A 134 20.83 0.92 -3.55
CA GLU A 134 21.50 2.16 -3.95
C GLU A 134 20.50 3.25 -4.29
N TYR A 135 20.67 4.42 -3.68
CA TYR A 135 19.85 5.59 -3.96
C TYR A 135 20.69 6.87 -3.89
N LEU A 136 20.69 7.63 -4.99
CA LEU A 136 21.43 8.90 -5.12
C LEU A 136 22.92 8.78 -4.74
N GLY A 137 23.57 7.68 -5.16
CA GLY A 137 24.98 7.40 -4.89
C GLY A 137 25.29 6.99 -3.45
N LYS A 138 24.27 6.70 -2.63
CA LYS A 138 24.41 6.17 -1.26
C LYS A 138 23.84 4.75 -1.18
N GLU A 139 24.44 3.95 -0.31
CA GLU A 139 24.06 2.56 -0.06
C GLU A 139 23.23 2.45 1.23
N PHE A 140 22.09 1.77 1.15
CA PHE A 140 21.16 1.55 2.28
C PHE A 140 20.95 0.04 2.49
N PRO A 141 21.29 -0.52 3.65
CA PRO A 141 21.05 -1.94 3.91
C PRO A 141 19.54 -2.22 3.99
N ILE A 142 19.08 -3.24 3.28
CA ILE A 142 17.69 -3.71 3.37
C ILE A 142 17.59 -4.65 4.58
N SER A 143 16.79 -4.26 5.56
CA SER A 143 16.55 -5.08 6.75
C SER A 143 15.60 -6.23 6.44
N LYS A 144 15.68 -7.33 7.18
CA LYS A 144 14.62 -8.35 7.17
C LYS A 144 13.62 -8.02 8.26
N GLU A 145 12.33 -8.22 7.99
CA GLU A 145 11.32 -8.24 9.06
C GLU A 145 11.74 -9.26 10.13
N LYS A 146 11.63 -8.87 11.40
CA LYS A 146 12.03 -9.70 12.54
C LYS A 146 11.04 -10.81 12.80
#